data_AF-C4FQH4-F1
#
_entry.id   AF-C4FQH4-F1
#
_cell.length_a   1.000
_cell.length_b   1.000
_cell.length_c   1.000
_cell.angle_alpha   90.00
_cell.angle_beta   90.00
_cell.angle_gamma   90.00
#
_symmetry.space_group_name_H-M   'P 1'
#
loop_
_entity.id
_entity.type
_entity.pdbx_description
1 polymer ?
#
loop_
_entity_poly.entity_id
_entity_poly.type
_entity_poly.pdbx_seq_one_letter_code
_entity_poly.pdbx_strand_id
1 'polypeptide(L)'
;MPKLIKLENLRKQNKLSHQALADGVQDYLRKKLLDNGKGITPLDLKKASYKRTTYTMLENGYVKTVSNDLIEALAHVLHTDFDTVKDACTIVIDNREREELIDDINIILSYMTEEQLTALLNMLSSFKRQ
;
A
#
# COMPACT_ATOMS: atom_id res chain seq x y z
N MET A 1 7.72 -1.58 -8.10
CA MET A 1 6.91 -1.97 -6.93
C MET A 1 5.51 -1.42 -7.15
N PRO A 2 4.44 -2.20 -6.99
CA PRO A 2 3.08 -1.70 -7.16
C PRO A 2 2.76 -0.68 -6.05
N LYS A 3 1.92 0.30 -6.40
CA LYS A 3 1.41 1.30 -5.47
C LYS A 3 0.51 0.64 -4.42
N LEU A 4 0.57 1.11 -3.17
CA LEU A 4 -0.30 0.67 -2.09
C LEU A 4 -1.68 1.32 -2.19
N ILE A 5 -2.51 0.81 -3.11
CA ILE A 5 -3.84 1.38 -3.42
C ILE A 5 -4.75 1.38 -2.19
N LYS A 6 -4.72 0.32 -1.38
CA LYS A 6 -5.49 0.24 -0.13
C LYS A 6 -5.14 1.38 0.83
N LEU A 7 -3.85 1.67 1.01
CA LEU A 7 -3.37 2.76 1.86
C LEU A 7 -3.76 4.14 1.31
N GLU A 8 -3.65 4.33 -0.01
CA GLU A 8 -4.13 5.56 -0.67
C GLU A 8 -5.63 5.79 -0.44
N ASN A 9 -6.44 4.74 -0.57
CA ASN A 9 -7.88 4.82 -0.37
C ASN A 9 -8.23 5.16 1.08
N LEU A 10 -7.58 4.53 2.06
CA LEU A 10 -7.76 4.86 3.48
C LEU A 10 -7.44 6.35 3.77
N ARG A 11 -6.34 6.87 3.20
CA ARG A 11 -5.99 8.29 3.33
C ARG A 11 -7.07 9.19 2.73
N LYS A 12 -7.55 8.88 1.52
CA LYS A 12 -8.59 9.66 0.83
C LYS A 12 -9.93 9.64 1.56
N GLN A 13 -10.34 8.50 2.10
CA GLN A 13 -11.55 8.37 2.91
C GLN A 13 -11.50 9.26 4.16
N ASN A 14 -10.33 9.36 4.79
CA ASN A 14 -10.07 10.27 5.90
C ASN A 14 -9.85 11.73 5.47
N LYS A 15 -9.92 12.04 4.16
CA LYS A 15 -9.72 13.39 3.59
C LYS A 15 -8.37 14.01 3.96
N LEU A 16 -7.36 13.19 4.21
CA LEU A 16 -6.03 13.66 4.60
C LEU A 16 -5.14 13.93 3.38
N SER A 17 -4.47 15.07 3.39
CA SER A 17 -3.35 15.31 2.48
C SER A 17 -2.14 14.47 2.90
N HIS A 18 -1.20 14.22 1.98
CA HIS A 18 0.05 13.55 2.32
C HIS A 18 0.84 14.29 3.41
N GLN A 19 0.75 15.63 3.44
CA GLN A 19 1.41 16.45 4.44
C GLN A 19 0.74 16.29 5.80
N ALA A 20 -0.59 16.44 5.86
CA ALA A 20 -1.36 16.31 7.11
C ALA A 20 -1.18 14.94 7.76
N LEU A 21 -1.16 13.88 6.95
CA LEU A 21 -0.92 12.52 7.46
C LEU A 21 0.51 12.36 7.99
N ALA A 22 1.51 12.88 7.26
CA ALA A 22 2.90 12.80 7.72
C ALA A 22 3.12 13.59 9.02
N ASP A 23 2.50 14.75 9.17
CA ASP A 23 2.57 15.57 10.38
C ASP A 23 1.91 14.85 11.57
N GLY A 24 0.71 14.28 11.38
CA GLY A 24 0.03 13.51 12.43
C GLY A 24 0.83 12.28 12.88
N VAL A 25 1.46 11.56 11.95
CA VAL A 25 2.34 10.42 12.28
C VAL A 25 3.56 10.89 13.06
N GLN A 26 4.21 11.97 12.62
CA GLN A 26 5.35 12.54 13.33
C GLN A 26 5.00 12.95 14.76
N ASP A 27 3.85 13.59 14.95
CA ASP A 27 3.39 14.04 16.27
C ASP A 27 3.08 12.86 17.19
N TYR A 28 2.45 11.81 16.67
CA TYR A 28 2.23 10.56 17.41
C TYR A 28 3.54 9.93 17.87
N LEU A 29 4.52 9.77 16.96
CA LEU A 29 5.81 9.17 17.28
C LEU A 29 6.57 10.00 18.33
N ARG A 30 6.52 11.33 18.24
CA ARG A 30 7.11 12.23 19.25
C ARG A 30 6.45 12.09 20.61
N LYS A 31 5.12 12.03 20.65
CA LYS A 31 4.37 11.84 21.89
C LYS A 31 4.73 10.50 22.56
N LYS A 32 4.77 9.41 21.77
CA LYS A 32 5.16 8.08 22.26
C LYS A 32 6.59 8.07 22.86
N LEU A 33 7.51 8.86 22.32
CA LEU A 33 8.86 9.01 22.87
C LEU A 33 8.87 9.79 24.20
N LEU A 34 8.07 10.86 24.30
CA LEU A 34 7.91 11.65 25.53
C LEU A 34 7.30 10.80 26.67
N ASP A 35 6.29 10.00 26.35
CA ASP A 35 5.59 9.16 27.33
C ASP A 35 6.48 8.03 27.89
N ASN A 36 7.54 7.63 27.17
CA ASN A 36 8.47 6.58 27.60
C ASN A 36 9.49 7.04 28.67
N GLY A 37 9.45 8.30 29.13
CA GLY A 37 10.09 8.78 30.37
C GLY A 37 11.62 8.73 30.44
N LYS A 38 12.30 8.25 29.38
CA LYS A 38 13.77 8.27 29.26
C LYS A 38 14.19 9.58 28.61
N GLY A 39 15.25 10.20 29.12
CA GLY A 39 15.76 11.47 28.60
C GLY A 39 15.88 11.44 27.08
N ILE A 40 15.19 12.36 26.40
CA ILE A 40 15.11 12.40 24.94
C ILE A 40 16.45 12.85 24.38
N THR A 41 17.07 12.00 23.58
CA THR A 41 18.30 12.38 22.87
C THR A 41 17.95 13.05 21.53
N PRO A 42 18.87 13.86 20.96
CA PRO A 42 18.71 14.37 19.60
C PRO A 42 18.53 13.26 18.55
N LEU A 43 19.06 12.06 18.81
CA LEU A 43 18.89 10.90 17.95
C LEU A 43 17.45 10.38 17.96
N ASP A 44 16.77 10.45 19.10
CA ASP A 44 15.37 10.00 19.24
C ASP A 44 14.42 10.95 18.50
N LEU A 45 14.67 12.26 18.56
CA LEU A 45 13.95 13.25 17.76
C LEU A 45 14.13 13.02 16.26
N LYS A 46 15.33 12.59 15.84
CA LYS A 46 15.60 12.24 14.44
C LYS A 46 14.85 10.97 14.03
N LYS A 47 14.75 9.96 14.90
CA LYS A 47 13.97 8.74 14.65
C LYS A 47 12.47 9.01 14.57
N ALA A 48 11.98 10.00 15.32
CA ALA A 48 10.58 10.44 15.25
C ALA A 48 10.27 11.28 14.01
N SER A 49 11.29 11.74 13.27
CA SER A 49 11.07 12.61 12.11
C SER A 49 10.42 11.81 10.98
N TYR A 50 9.19 12.17 10.66
CA TYR A 50 8.44 11.57 9.57
C TYR A 50 8.02 12.66 8.60
N LYS A 51 8.40 12.50 7.33
CA LYS A 51 8.25 13.54 6.30
C LYS A 51 7.21 13.13 5.28
N ARG A 52 6.58 14.12 4.65
CA ARG A 52 5.68 13.92 3.50
C ARG A 52 6.29 13.02 2.43
N THR A 53 7.56 13.22 2.09
CA THR A 53 8.27 12.42 1.09
C THR A 53 8.38 10.95 1.51
N THR A 54 8.63 10.68 2.79
CA THR A 54 8.65 9.31 3.34
C THR A 54 7.30 8.64 3.17
N TYR A 55 6.22 9.35 3.50
CA TYR A 55 4.87 8.82 3.31
C TYR A 55 4.52 8.61 1.83
N THR A 56 4.87 9.55 0.95
CA THR A 56 4.68 9.38 -0.51
C THR A 56 5.47 8.18 -1.05
N MET A 57 6.69 7.92 -0.55
CA MET A 57 7.46 6.73 -0.93
C MET A 57 6.80 5.45 -0.43
N LEU A 58 6.22 5.46 0.78
CA LEU A 58 5.44 4.35 1.31
C LEU A 58 4.22 4.07 0.43
N GLU A 59 3.37 5.07 0.17
CA GLU A 59 2.15 4.92 -0.65
C GLU A 59 2.48 4.40 -2.07
N ASN A 60 3.65 4.77 -2.62
CA ASN A 60 4.12 4.29 -3.92
C ASN A 60 4.86 2.93 -3.88
N GLY A 61 4.87 2.24 -2.74
CA GLY A 61 5.46 0.91 -2.61
C GLY A 61 7.00 0.87 -2.62
N TYR A 62 7.67 2.01 -2.44
CA TYR A 62 9.14 2.05 -2.40
C TYR A 62 9.72 1.65 -1.03
N VAL A 63 8.89 1.47 -0.01
CA VAL A 63 9.28 1.02 1.33
C VAL A 63 9.06 -0.49 1.44
N LYS A 64 10.15 -1.25 1.65
CA LYS A 64 10.11 -2.72 1.68
C LYS A 64 9.50 -3.29 2.97
N THR A 65 9.73 -2.62 4.08
CA THR A 65 9.30 -3.07 5.42
C THR A 65 8.85 -1.86 6.22
N VAL A 66 7.65 -1.94 6.79
CA VAL A 66 7.07 -0.90 7.64
C VAL A 66 7.16 -1.39 9.08
N SER A 67 7.69 -0.57 9.99
CA SER A 67 7.78 -0.95 11.41
C SER A 67 6.41 -0.92 12.09
N ASN A 68 6.23 -1.75 13.13
CA ASN A 68 4.99 -1.75 13.92
C ASN A 68 4.69 -0.37 14.51
N ASP A 69 5.70 0.36 14.99
CA ASP A 69 5.52 1.73 15.50
C ASP A 69 4.92 2.68 14.45
N LEU A 70 5.32 2.53 13.18
CA LEU A 70 4.77 3.33 12.08
C LEU A 70 3.35 2.89 11.72
N ILE A 71 3.06 1.58 11.75
CA ILE A 71 1.70 1.06 11.54
C ILE A 71 0.76 1.55 12.65
N GLU A 72 1.18 1.52 13.91
CA GLU A 72 0.42 2.08 15.04
C GLU A 72 0.14 3.57 14.87
N ALA A 73 1.16 4.35 14.48
CA ALA A 73 1.01 5.78 14.25
C ALA A 73 0.03 6.06 13.10
N LEU A 74 0.12 5.30 12.01
CA LEU A 74 -0.79 5.40 10.87
C LEU A 74 -2.21 5.02 11.26
N ALA A 75 -2.40 3.94 12.03
CA ALA A 75 -3.71 3.50 12.52
C ALA A 75 -4.37 4.58 13.38
N HIS A 76 -3.59 5.21 14.26
CA HIS A 76 -4.08 6.32 15.08
C HIS A 76 -4.56 7.52 14.22
N VAL A 77 -3.76 7.93 13.23
CA VAL A 77 -4.05 9.09 12.38
C VAL A 77 -5.18 8.81 11.37
N LEU A 78 -5.30 7.57 10.89
CA LEU A 78 -6.33 7.14 9.95
C LEU A 78 -7.62 6.67 10.65
N HIS A 79 -7.67 6.76 11.99
CA HIS A 79 -8.81 6.34 12.81
C HIS A 79 -9.29 4.93 12.50
N THR A 80 -8.35 4.00 12.35
CA THR A 80 -8.61 2.59 12.03
C THR A 80 -7.72 1.68 12.90
N ASP A 81 -7.93 0.37 12.84
CA ASP A 81 -7.18 -0.58 13.63
C ASP A 81 -5.82 -0.93 13.00
N PHE A 82 -4.94 -1.49 13.83
CA PHE A 82 -3.57 -1.85 13.44
C PHE A 82 -3.54 -2.86 12.29
N ASP A 83 -4.42 -3.87 12.31
CA ASP A 83 -4.41 -4.96 11.33
C ASP A 83 -4.87 -4.46 9.96
N THR A 84 -5.88 -3.57 9.92
CA THR A 84 -6.32 -2.88 8.70
C THR A 84 -5.18 -2.07 8.06
N VAL A 85 -4.42 -1.30 8.85
CA VAL A 85 -3.26 -0.55 8.32
C VAL A 85 -2.14 -1.49 7.90
N LYS A 86 -1.88 -2.54 8.67
CA LYS A 86 -0.85 -3.54 8.34
C LYS A 86 -1.14 -4.23 7.02
N ASP A 87 -2.39 -4.61 6.77
CA ASP A 87 -2.84 -5.15 5.48
C ASP A 87 -2.63 -4.11 4.37
N ALA A 88 -3.06 -2.87 4.58
CA ALA A 88 -2.90 -1.80 3.60
C ALA A 88 -1.44 -1.43 3.30
N CYS A 89 -0.53 -1.60 4.26
CA CYS A 89 0.91 -1.40 4.14
C CYS A 89 1.65 -2.61 3.56
N THR A 90 1.00 -3.77 3.49
CA THR A 90 1.58 -4.96 2.90
C THR A 90 1.37 -4.89 1.39
N ILE A 91 2.44 -4.96 0.62
CA ILE A 91 2.33 -5.21 -0.82
C ILE A 91 1.82 -6.64 -0.96
N VAL A 92 0.51 -6.79 -1.06
CA VAL A 92 -0.10 -7.98 -1.62
C VAL A 92 0.16 -7.87 -3.12
N ILE A 93 1.29 -8.46 -3.58
CA ILE A 93 1.34 -8.89 -4.98
C ILE A 93 0.32 -10.00 -5.01
N ASP A 94 -0.90 -9.67 -5.45
CA ASP A 94 -2.00 -10.59 -5.40
C ASP A 94 -1.82 -11.69 -6.44
N ASN A 95 -0.96 -12.65 -6.09
CA ASN A 95 -0.81 -13.89 -6.85
C ASN A 95 -2.09 -14.74 -6.71
N ARG A 96 -2.96 -14.44 -5.74
CA ARG A 96 -4.24 -15.13 -5.54
C ARG A 96 -5.27 -14.62 -6.54
N GLU A 97 -5.41 -13.30 -6.67
CA GLU A 97 -6.17 -12.68 -7.76
C GLU A 97 -5.61 -13.08 -9.12
N ARG A 98 -4.30 -13.28 -9.27
CA ARG A 98 -3.72 -13.76 -10.52
C ARG A 98 -4.13 -15.19 -10.86
N GLU A 99 -4.10 -16.12 -9.90
CA GLU A 99 -4.55 -17.49 -10.11
C GLU A 99 -6.06 -17.54 -10.38
N GLU A 100 -6.86 -16.78 -9.63
CA GLU A 100 -8.31 -16.64 -9.84
C GLU A 100 -8.62 -16.01 -11.22
N LEU A 101 -7.89 -14.97 -11.65
CA LEU A 101 -8.01 -14.42 -13.01
C LEU A 101 -7.60 -15.41 -14.08
N ILE A 102 -6.56 -16.21 -13.84
CA ILE A 102 -6.14 -17.26 -14.78
C ILE A 102 -7.23 -18.31 -14.90
N ASP A 103 -7.83 -18.72 -13.78
CA ASP A 103 -8.95 -19.66 -13.76
C ASP A 103 -10.18 -19.10 -14.46
N ASP A 104 -10.57 -17.86 -14.20
CA ASP A 104 -11.68 -17.18 -14.88
C ASP A 104 -11.44 -17.07 -16.39
N ILE A 105 -10.22 -16.71 -16.79
CA ILE A 105 -9.82 -16.67 -18.20
C ILE A 105 -9.91 -18.08 -18.80
N ASN A 106 -9.40 -19.10 -18.12
CA ASN A 106 -9.45 -20.49 -18.61
C ASN A 106 -10.89 -20.98 -18.78
N ILE A 107 -11.78 -20.65 -17.84
CA ILE A 107 -13.21 -20.96 -17.93
C ILE A 107 -13.81 -20.28 -19.16
N ILE A 108 -13.57 -18.98 -19.36
CA ILE A 108 -14.08 -18.24 -20.52
C ILE A 108 -13.55 -18.86 -21.83
N LEU A 109 -12.26 -19.17 -21.90
CA LEU A 109 -11.63 -19.80 -23.06
C LEU A 109 -12.24 -21.19 -23.35
N SER A 110 -12.63 -21.94 -22.31
CA SER A 110 -13.23 -23.27 -22.47
C SER A 110 -14.60 -23.26 -23.16
N TYR A 111 -15.32 -22.14 -23.11
CA TYR A 111 -16.61 -21.95 -23.78
C TYR A 111 -16.49 -21.40 -25.21
N MET A 112 -15.28 -21.07 -25.66
CA MET A 112 -15.05 -20.51 -27.00
C MET A 112 -14.86 -21.61 -28.04
N THR A 113 -15.37 -21.36 -29.24
CA THR A 113 -15.10 -22.19 -30.42
C THR A 113 -13.69 -21.97 -30.94
N GLU A 114 -13.19 -22.91 -31.74
CA GLU A 114 -11.84 -22.86 -32.33
C GLU A 114 -11.62 -21.61 -33.20
N GLU A 115 -12.65 -21.16 -33.93
CA GLU A 115 -12.61 -19.91 -34.70
C GLU A 115 -12.50 -18.67 -33.80
N GLN A 116 -13.26 -18.64 -32.69
CA GLN A 116 -13.20 -17.54 -31.72
C GLN A 116 -11.85 -17.49 -30.99
N LEU A 117 -11.28 -18.65 -30.65
CA LEU A 117 -9.95 -18.75 -30.06
C LEU A 117 -8.87 -18.26 -31.03
N THR A 118 -8.98 -18.63 -32.32
CA THR A 118 -8.06 -18.18 -33.37
C THR A 118 -8.15 -16.66 -33.58
N ALA A 119 -9.36 -16.09 -33.59
CA ALA A 119 -9.56 -14.65 -33.66
C ALA A 119 -8.98 -13.92 -32.44
N LEU A 120 -9.17 -14.47 -31.23
CA LEU A 120 -8.59 -13.94 -30.00
C LEU A 120 -7.05 -13.96 -30.05
N LEU A 121 -6.46 -15.07 -30.50
CA LEU A 121 -5.02 -15.21 -30.65
C LEU A 121 -4.44 -14.16 -31.61
N ASN A 122 -5.13 -13.90 -32.72
CA ASN A 122 -4.75 -12.88 -33.70
C ASN A 122 -4.85 -11.45 -33.12
N MET A 123 -5.90 -11.16 -32.36
CA MET A 123 -6.05 -9.89 -31.66
C MET A 123 -4.91 -9.67 -30.65
N LEU A 124 -4.63 -10.67 -29.79
CA LEU A 124 -3.55 -10.62 -28.81
C LEU A 124 -2.16 -10.46 -29.47
N SER A 125 -1.95 -11.12 -30.60
CA SER A 125 -0.70 -11.02 -31.38
C SER A 125 -0.47 -9.63 -31.97
N SER A 126 -1.53 -8.85 -32.20
CA SER A 126 -1.41 -7.48 -32.69
C SER A 126 -0.93 -6.51 -31.61
N PHE A 127 -1.33 -6.72 -30.35
CA PHE A 127 -0.86 -5.95 -29.20
C PHE A 127 0.64 -6.13 -28.91
N LYS A 128 1.22 -7.30 -29.23
CA LYS A 128 2.65 -7.58 -29.01
C LYS A 128 3.59 -6.94 -30.05
N ARG A 129 3.04 -6.37 -31.14
CA ARG A 129 3.82 -5.75 -32.23
C ARG A 129 3.96 -4.23 -32.11
N GLN A 130 3.45 -3.62 -31.04
CA GLN A 130 3.73 -2.23 -30.64
C GLN A 130 4.76 -2.21 -29.51
#